data_AF-A0AAE8T1H0-F1
#
_entry.id   AF-A0AAE8T1H0-F1
#
_cell.length_a   1.000
_cell.length_b   1.000
_cell.length_c   1.000
_cell.angle_alpha   90.00
_cell.angle_beta   90.00
_cell.angle_gamma   90.00
#
_symmetry.space_group_name_H-M   'P 1'
#
loop_
_entity.id
_entity.type
_entity.pdbx_description
1 polymer ?
#
loop_
_entity_poly.entity_id
_entity_poly.type
_entity_poly.pdbx_seq_one_letter_code
_entity_poly.pdbx_strand_id
1 'polypeptide(L)'
;MNPDTIHARLAFLREAERLKDVLRSGHTSAGRAESTAEHSWRLCLMALVFADALPGIDTLKLLKLCVVHDLGEALHGDIPAIEQAAHPDKSAHERDDLLTLTAPLDPAQRDEIVALWDEYEAAASPEARAAKAFDKLETILQHTQGRNPPGFDYAFNLGYGRRYTDAAPLFSAIRDIVDADTQRRIDASAQHA
;
A
#
# COMPACT_ATOMS: atom_id res chain seq x y z
N MET A 1 -29.19 -1.78 13.63
CA MET A 1 -28.15 -2.83 13.61
C MET A 1 -28.37 -3.71 14.83
N ASN A 2 -28.43 -5.03 14.69
CA ASN A 2 -28.62 -5.93 15.83
C ASN A 2 -27.26 -6.22 16.53
N PRO A 3 -27.26 -6.73 17.77
CA PRO A 3 -26.03 -7.04 18.49
C PRO A 3 -25.11 -8.03 17.75
N ASP A 4 -25.67 -9.04 17.09
CA ASP A 4 -24.87 -10.06 16.38
C ASP A 4 -24.06 -9.44 15.24
N THR A 5 -24.65 -8.52 14.45
CA THR A 5 -23.95 -7.76 13.41
C THR A 5 -22.84 -6.90 14.00
N ILE A 6 -23.05 -6.32 15.18
CA ILE A 6 -22.00 -5.54 15.86
C ILE A 6 -20.86 -6.47 16.30
N HIS A 7 -21.17 -7.62 16.89
CA HIS A 7 -20.17 -8.61 17.30
C HIS A 7 -19.33 -9.11 16.12
N ALA A 8 -19.97 -9.42 14.99
CA ALA A 8 -19.33 -9.78 13.73
C ALA A 8 -18.35 -8.71 13.24
N ARG A 9 -18.79 -7.45 13.18
CA ARG A 9 -17.94 -6.33 12.75
C ARG A 9 -16.77 -6.09 13.70
N LEU A 10 -17.00 -6.21 15.00
CA LEU A 10 -15.93 -6.12 16.00
C LEU A 10 -14.96 -7.30 15.92
N ALA A 11 -15.42 -8.51 15.57
CA ALA A 11 -14.54 -9.66 15.35
C ALA A 11 -13.62 -9.42 14.15
N PHE A 12 -14.16 -8.97 13.02
CA PHE A 12 -13.36 -8.54 11.86
C PHE A 12 -12.31 -7.50 12.23
N LEU A 13 -12.71 -6.43 12.95
CA LEU A 13 -11.78 -5.36 13.34
C LEU A 13 -10.69 -5.83 14.32
N ARG A 14 -10.99 -6.81 15.18
CA ARG A 14 -9.98 -7.42 16.07
C ARG A 14 -8.94 -8.19 15.28
N GLU A 15 -9.35 -8.94 14.26
CA GLU A 15 -8.40 -9.68 13.43
C GLU A 15 -7.61 -8.76 12.49
N ALA A 16 -8.24 -7.74 11.91
CA ALA A 16 -7.58 -6.76 11.04
C ALA A 16 -6.50 -5.96 11.78
N GLU A 17 -6.57 -5.89 13.11
CA GLU A 17 -5.58 -5.23 13.96
C GLU A 17 -4.15 -5.78 13.79
N ARG A 18 -4.04 -7.07 13.44
CA ARG A 18 -2.76 -7.75 13.18
C ARG A 18 -1.91 -7.04 12.12
N LEU A 19 -2.54 -6.28 11.20
CA LEU A 19 -1.85 -5.46 10.20
C LEU A 19 -0.92 -4.40 10.82
N LYS A 20 -1.14 -4.01 12.08
CA LYS A 20 -0.24 -3.09 12.81
C LYS A 20 1.11 -3.71 13.14
N ASP A 21 1.17 -5.04 13.24
CA ASP A 21 2.39 -5.79 13.55
C ASP A 21 3.05 -6.40 12.30
N VAL A 22 2.41 -6.28 11.13
CA VAL A 22 3.01 -6.65 9.84
C VAL A 22 4.00 -5.56 9.46
N LEU A 23 5.30 -5.85 9.52
CA LEU A 23 6.38 -4.90 9.23
C LEU A 23 6.76 -4.94 7.75
N ARG A 24 7.02 -3.76 7.19
CA ARG A 24 7.49 -3.59 5.82
C ARG A 24 9.00 -3.31 5.77
N SER A 25 9.57 -3.36 4.58
CA SER A 25 10.98 -3.04 4.34
C SER A 25 11.34 -1.56 4.59
N GLY A 26 10.38 -0.65 4.47
CA GLY A 26 10.57 0.78 4.72
C GLY A 26 10.84 1.08 6.21
N HIS A 27 11.74 2.02 6.49
CA HIS A 27 12.03 2.45 7.86
C HIS A 27 11.66 3.92 8.05
N THR A 28 11.09 4.27 9.19
CA THR A 28 10.86 5.66 9.62
C THR A 28 12.17 6.46 9.69
N SER A 29 12.08 7.79 9.75
CA SER A 29 13.26 8.65 9.97
C SER A 29 13.94 8.38 11.33
N ALA A 30 13.18 7.87 12.30
CA ALA A 30 13.68 7.37 13.57
C ALA A 30 14.24 5.93 13.49
N GLY A 31 14.32 5.31 12.31
CA GLY A 31 14.95 4.01 12.08
C GLY A 31 14.16 2.80 12.57
N ARG A 32 12.89 2.96 12.96
CA ARG A 32 11.97 1.84 13.19
C ARG A 32 11.38 1.40 11.84
N ALA A 33 11.29 0.09 11.58
CA ALA A 33 10.53 -0.45 10.46
C ALA A 33 9.06 0.01 10.53
N GLU A 34 8.51 0.48 9.42
CA GLU A 34 7.09 0.83 9.33
C GLU A 34 6.22 -0.44 9.34
N SER A 35 4.97 -0.32 9.75
CA SER A 35 3.99 -1.39 9.55
C SER A 35 3.08 -1.16 8.34
N THR A 36 2.46 -2.21 7.82
CA THR A 36 1.48 -2.14 6.73
C THR A 36 0.29 -1.25 7.08
N ALA A 37 -0.14 -1.23 8.34
CA ALA A 37 -1.18 -0.29 8.79
C ALA A 37 -0.71 1.19 8.73
N GLU A 38 0.56 1.47 9.07
CA GLU A 38 1.12 2.82 8.99
C GLU A 38 1.29 3.30 7.54
N HIS A 39 1.74 2.40 6.66
CA HIS A 39 1.76 2.60 5.20
C HIS A 39 0.36 2.96 4.68
N SER A 40 -0.63 2.12 4.95
CA SER A 40 -2.02 2.31 4.50
C SER A 40 -2.62 3.63 5.00
N TRP A 41 -2.31 4.03 6.23
CA TRP A 41 -2.69 5.33 6.77
C TRP A 41 -2.07 6.49 5.98
N ARG A 42 -0.75 6.45 5.74
CA ARG A 42 -0.07 7.56 5.04
C ARG A 42 -0.43 7.60 3.55
N LEU A 43 -0.71 6.45 2.94
CA LEU A 43 -1.27 6.34 1.60
C LEU A 43 -2.63 7.04 1.51
N CYS A 44 -3.54 6.82 2.46
CA CYS A 44 -4.81 7.53 2.51
C CYS A 44 -4.63 9.04 2.70
N LEU A 45 -3.69 9.46 3.55
CA LEU A 45 -3.34 10.86 3.71
C LEU A 45 -2.81 11.47 2.41
N MET A 46 -1.95 10.76 1.69
CA MET A 46 -1.44 11.19 0.38
C MET A 46 -2.58 11.36 -0.63
N ALA A 47 -3.49 10.40 -0.71
CA ALA A 47 -4.67 10.47 -1.57
C ALA A 47 -5.56 11.69 -1.25
N LEU A 48 -5.74 12.02 0.04
CA LEU A 48 -6.48 13.22 0.47
C LEU A 48 -5.77 14.52 0.09
N VAL A 49 -4.45 14.59 0.28
CA VAL A 49 -3.65 15.81 0.03
C VAL A 49 -3.61 16.16 -1.47
N PHE A 50 -3.67 15.16 -2.35
CA PHE A 50 -3.67 15.35 -3.80
C PHE A 50 -5.06 15.24 -4.45
N ALA A 51 -6.14 15.18 -3.66
CA ALA A 51 -7.49 14.94 -4.19
C ALA A 51 -7.96 16.05 -5.14
N ASP A 52 -7.55 17.31 -4.91
CA ASP A 52 -7.88 18.46 -5.77
C ASP A 52 -7.20 18.40 -7.14
N ALA A 53 -6.09 17.66 -7.26
CA ALA A 53 -5.35 17.44 -8.49
C ALA A 53 -5.82 16.19 -9.28
N LEU A 54 -6.90 15.54 -8.85
CA LEU A 54 -7.44 14.30 -9.45
C LEU A 54 -8.85 14.51 -10.00
N PRO A 55 -9.03 15.29 -11.07
CA PRO A 55 -10.36 15.56 -11.62
C PRO A 55 -11.01 14.26 -12.12
N GLY A 56 -12.26 14.03 -11.70
CA GLY A 56 -13.06 12.87 -12.11
C GLY A 56 -12.77 11.58 -11.35
N ILE A 57 -11.89 11.60 -10.35
CA ILE A 57 -11.68 10.49 -9.42
C ILE A 57 -12.68 10.61 -8.26
N ASP A 58 -13.38 9.52 -7.94
CA ASP A 58 -14.16 9.43 -6.70
C ASP A 58 -13.20 9.25 -5.51
N THR A 59 -12.99 10.33 -4.74
CA THR A 59 -12.10 10.33 -3.58
C THR A 59 -12.53 9.33 -2.51
N LEU A 60 -13.83 9.12 -2.28
CA LEU A 60 -14.30 8.15 -1.28
C LEU A 60 -13.93 6.74 -1.72
N LYS A 61 -14.14 6.42 -3.01
CA LYS A 61 -13.76 5.11 -3.56
C LYS A 61 -12.24 4.92 -3.56
N LEU A 62 -11.46 5.95 -3.92
CA LEU A 62 -9.99 5.92 -3.82
C LEU A 62 -9.53 5.60 -2.39
N LEU A 63 -10.11 6.26 -1.38
CA LEU A 63 -9.77 5.98 0.02
C LEU A 63 -10.17 4.57 0.45
N LYS A 64 -11.33 4.08 0.03
CA LYS A 64 -11.74 2.70 0.29
C LYS A 64 -10.71 1.71 -0.27
N LEU A 65 -10.26 1.91 -1.51
CA LEU A 65 -9.21 1.09 -2.13
C LEU A 65 -7.91 1.14 -1.32
N CYS A 66 -7.43 2.32 -0.96
CA CYS A 66 -6.21 2.47 -0.14
C CYS A 66 -6.32 1.80 1.23
N VAL A 67 -7.49 1.81 1.88
CA VAL A 67 -7.67 1.18 3.20
C VAL A 67 -7.65 -0.35 3.11
N VAL A 68 -8.19 -0.93 2.03
CA VAL A 68 -8.38 -2.39 1.95
C VAL A 68 -7.27 -3.13 1.22
N HIS A 69 -6.41 -2.44 0.47
CA HIS A 69 -5.50 -3.07 -0.49
C HIS A 69 -4.57 -4.13 0.11
N ASP A 70 -4.01 -3.87 1.29
CA ASP A 70 -3.09 -4.80 1.97
C ASP A 70 -3.77 -5.56 3.13
N LEU A 71 -5.10 -5.58 3.24
CA LEU A 71 -5.79 -6.31 4.33
C LEU A 71 -5.48 -7.80 4.34
N GLY A 72 -5.20 -8.41 3.17
CA GLY A 72 -4.79 -9.81 3.06
C GLY A 72 -3.50 -10.12 3.81
N GLU A 73 -2.59 -9.14 3.97
CA GLU A 73 -1.31 -9.32 4.65
C GLU A 73 -1.46 -9.55 6.16
N ALA A 74 -2.63 -9.28 6.76
CA ALA A 74 -2.85 -9.40 8.20
C ALA A 74 -2.65 -10.82 8.74
N LEU A 75 -2.81 -11.86 7.91
CA LEU A 75 -2.72 -13.26 8.33
C LEU A 75 -1.34 -13.86 8.11
N HIS A 76 -0.80 -13.74 6.89
CA HIS A 76 0.49 -14.34 6.50
C HIS A 76 1.64 -13.35 6.25
N GLY A 77 1.41 -12.04 6.42
CA GLY A 77 2.44 -10.99 6.40
C GLY A 77 2.68 -10.36 5.03
N ASP A 78 3.50 -9.29 5.03
CA ASP A 78 3.97 -8.61 3.83
C ASP A 78 5.10 -9.40 3.16
N ILE A 79 5.02 -9.50 1.83
CA ILE A 79 6.13 -10.00 0.99
C ILE A 79 6.76 -8.80 0.29
N PRO A 80 8.01 -8.43 0.65
CA PRO A 80 8.70 -7.27 0.11
C PRO A 80 8.73 -7.24 -1.42
N ALA A 81 8.62 -6.04 -1.99
CA ALA A 81 8.56 -5.86 -3.45
C ALA A 81 9.73 -6.51 -4.22
N ILE A 82 10.93 -6.55 -3.62
CA ILE A 82 12.12 -7.19 -4.18
C ILE A 82 12.03 -8.72 -4.26
N GLU A 83 11.19 -9.34 -3.44
CA GLU A 83 11.04 -10.80 -3.32
C GLU A 83 9.82 -11.33 -4.09
N GLN A 84 8.89 -10.47 -4.51
CA GLN A 84 7.62 -10.87 -5.13
C GLN A 84 7.79 -11.77 -6.37
N ALA A 85 8.87 -11.63 -7.14
CA ALA A 85 9.14 -12.49 -8.30
C ALA A 85 9.32 -13.98 -7.93
N ALA A 86 9.68 -14.28 -6.68
CA ALA A 86 9.80 -15.63 -6.15
C ALA A 86 8.47 -16.19 -5.61
N HIS A 87 7.42 -15.38 -5.55
CA HIS A 87 6.11 -15.73 -4.98
C HIS A 87 4.99 -15.49 -6.00
N PRO A 88 4.92 -16.29 -7.09
CA PRO A 88 3.93 -16.09 -8.15
C PRO A 88 2.48 -16.24 -7.65
N ASP A 89 2.27 -17.01 -6.59
CA ASP A 89 0.95 -17.25 -5.99
C ASP A 89 0.58 -16.23 -4.89
N LYS A 90 1.39 -15.17 -4.68
CA LYS A 90 1.19 -14.16 -3.63
C LYS A 90 -0.24 -13.61 -3.64
N SER A 91 -0.69 -13.11 -4.79
CA SER A 91 -2.02 -12.49 -4.93
C SER A 91 -3.15 -13.48 -4.61
N ALA A 92 -3.01 -14.76 -4.99
CA ALA A 92 -4.01 -15.78 -4.64
C ALA A 92 -4.07 -16.04 -3.13
N HIS A 93 -2.91 -16.14 -2.47
CA HIS A 93 -2.87 -16.31 -1.01
C HIS A 93 -3.44 -15.10 -0.26
N GLU A 94 -3.09 -13.88 -0.67
CA GLU A 94 -3.63 -12.65 -0.05
C GLU A 94 -5.15 -12.55 -0.22
N ARG A 95 -5.68 -13.01 -1.35
CA ARG A 95 -7.11 -13.08 -1.59
C ARG A 95 -7.80 -14.08 -0.66
N ASP A 96 -7.21 -15.26 -0.47
CA ASP A 96 -7.73 -16.29 0.44
C ASP A 96 -7.67 -15.82 1.91
N ASP A 97 -6.62 -15.07 2.27
CA ASP A 97 -6.50 -14.44 3.57
C ASP A 97 -7.55 -13.37 3.78
N LEU A 98 -7.81 -12.53 2.77
CA LEU A 98 -8.87 -11.54 2.83
C LEU A 98 -10.24 -12.18 3.02
N LEU A 99 -10.52 -13.28 2.31
CA LEU A 99 -11.77 -14.04 2.47
C LEU A 99 -11.91 -14.61 3.89
N THR A 100 -10.82 -15.12 4.46
CA THR A 100 -10.78 -15.61 5.83
C THR A 100 -11.01 -14.48 6.83
N LEU A 101 -10.32 -13.35 6.65
CA LEU A 101 -10.39 -12.18 7.50
C LEU A 101 -11.82 -11.60 7.53
N THR A 102 -12.46 -11.50 6.36
CA THR A 102 -13.78 -10.90 6.19
C THR A 102 -14.95 -11.87 6.45
N ALA A 103 -14.67 -13.16 6.70
CA ALA A 103 -15.69 -14.19 6.97
C ALA A 103 -16.71 -13.86 8.08
N PRO A 104 -16.36 -13.12 9.16
CA PRO A 104 -17.33 -12.74 10.18
C PRO A 104 -18.38 -11.72 9.69
N LEU A 105 -18.10 -10.95 8.64
CA LEU A 105 -18.96 -9.87 8.18
C LEU A 105 -20.25 -10.37 7.53
N ASP A 106 -21.25 -9.48 7.45
CA ASP A 106 -22.42 -9.75 6.62
C ASP A 106 -22.03 -9.91 5.15
N PRO A 107 -22.70 -10.78 4.37
CA PRO A 107 -22.27 -11.10 3.00
C PRO A 107 -22.12 -9.87 2.11
N ALA A 108 -23.02 -8.89 2.20
CA ALA A 108 -22.95 -7.69 1.39
C ALA A 108 -21.70 -6.85 1.70
N GLN A 109 -21.36 -6.67 2.98
CA GLN A 109 -20.17 -5.95 3.39
C GLN A 109 -18.88 -6.69 3.03
N ARG A 110 -18.86 -8.02 3.21
CA ARG A 110 -17.73 -8.86 2.76
C ARG A 110 -17.50 -8.72 1.26
N ASP A 111 -18.56 -8.88 0.47
CA ASP A 111 -18.47 -8.87 -0.98
C ASP A 111 -18.04 -7.48 -1.50
N GLU A 112 -18.43 -6.38 -0.83
CA GLU A 112 -17.92 -5.03 -1.13
C GLU A 112 -16.40 -4.92 -0.90
N ILE A 113 -15.87 -5.40 0.24
CA ILE A 113 -14.44 -5.33 0.55
C ILE A 113 -13.63 -6.18 -0.44
N VAL A 114 -14.07 -7.40 -0.72
CA VAL A 114 -13.40 -8.29 -1.67
C VAL A 114 -13.42 -7.71 -3.09
N ALA A 115 -14.55 -7.11 -3.51
CA ALA A 115 -14.64 -6.47 -4.83
C ALA A 115 -13.69 -5.26 -4.95
N LEU A 116 -13.53 -4.46 -3.89
CA LEU A 116 -12.57 -3.36 -3.88
C LEU A 116 -11.13 -3.88 -4.00
N TRP A 117 -10.79 -4.95 -3.27
CA TRP A 117 -9.48 -5.56 -3.36
C TRP A 117 -9.21 -6.14 -4.76
N ASP A 118 -10.16 -6.89 -5.32
CA ASP A 118 -10.07 -7.43 -6.69
C ASP A 118 -9.91 -6.29 -7.73
N GLU A 119 -10.61 -5.17 -7.53
CA GLU A 119 -10.49 -3.98 -8.39
C GLU A 119 -9.11 -3.32 -8.30
N TYR A 120 -8.56 -3.20 -7.09
CA TYR A 120 -7.20 -2.71 -6.84
C TYR A 120 -6.17 -3.58 -7.54
N GLU A 121 -6.24 -4.89 -7.35
CA GLU A 121 -5.31 -5.85 -7.93
C GLU A 121 -5.33 -5.84 -9.46
N ALA A 122 -6.52 -5.80 -10.06
CA ALA A 122 -6.68 -5.72 -11.50
C ALA A 122 -6.35 -4.32 -12.06
N ALA A 123 -6.19 -3.30 -11.21
CA ALA A 123 -6.09 -1.89 -11.60
C ALA A 123 -7.22 -1.48 -12.58
N ALA A 124 -8.44 -1.95 -12.32
CA ALA A 124 -9.52 -1.97 -13.30
C ALA A 124 -10.24 -0.62 -13.50
N SER A 125 -10.09 0.32 -12.56
CA SER A 125 -10.74 1.63 -12.58
C SER A 125 -9.73 2.78 -12.56
N PRO A 126 -10.14 4.02 -12.89
CA PRO A 126 -9.34 5.21 -12.61
C PRO A 126 -8.88 5.29 -11.15
N GLU A 127 -9.77 5.01 -10.19
CA GLU A 127 -9.46 5.03 -8.75
C GLU A 127 -8.42 3.97 -8.38
N ALA A 128 -8.55 2.73 -8.88
CA ALA A 128 -7.62 1.65 -8.60
C ALA A 128 -6.23 1.90 -9.20
N ARG A 129 -6.17 2.50 -10.39
CA ARG A 129 -4.90 2.94 -11.00
C ARG A 129 -4.25 4.07 -10.20
N ALA A 130 -5.04 5.02 -9.72
CA ALA A 130 -4.57 6.08 -8.84
C ALA A 130 -4.06 5.52 -7.49
N ALA A 131 -4.80 4.57 -6.90
CA ALA A 131 -4.38 3.87 -5.68
C ALA A 131 -3.05 3.14 -5.87
N LYS A 132 -2.90 2.35 -6.96
CA LYS A 132 -1.64 1.69 -7.30
C LYS A 132 -0.51 2.70 -7.51
N ALA A 133 -0.75 3.82 -8.19
CA ALA A 133 0.27 4.84 -8.38
C ALA A 133 0.72 5.44 -7.05
N PHE A 134 -0.22 5.84 -6.19
CA PHE A 134 0.11 6.38 -4.88
C PHE A 134 0.76 5.35 -3.95
N ASP A 135 0.36 4.09 -3.96
CA ASP A 135 1.00 3.03 -3.18
C ASP A 135 2.52 2.95 -3.49
N LYS A 136 2.89 3.00 -4.78
CA LYS A 136 4.30 3.00 -5.19
C LYS A 136 5.02 4.29 -4.82
N LEU A 137 4.38 5.44 -5.00
CA LEU A 137 4.97 6.75 -4.67
C LEU A 137 5.17 6.91 -3.16
N GLU A 138 4.21 6.47 -2.35
CA GLU A 138 4.27 6.45 -0.90
C GLU A 138 5.47 5.61 -0.44
N THR A 139 5.60 4.38 -0.98
CA THR A 139 6.71 3.48 -0.64
C THR A 139 8.07 4.12 -0.94
N ILE A 140 8.22 4.73 -2.12
CA ILE A 140 9.47 5.40 -2.52
C ILE A 140 9.73 6.62 -1.61
N LEU A 141 8.71 7.40 -1.30
CA LEU A 141 8.80 8.53 -0.38
C LEU A 141 9.23 8.10 1.03
N GLN A 142 8.74 6.95 1.52
CA GLN A 142 9.22 6.37 2.77
C GLN A 142 10.70 6.03 2.68
N HIS A 143 11.12 5.35 1.60
CA HIS A 143 12.51 4.95 1.42
C HIS A 143 13.44 6.16 1.43
N THR A 144 13.10 7.26 0.76
CA THR A 144 13.97 8.45 0.68
C THR A 144 14.01 9.25 1.98
N GLN A 145 12.91 9.25 2.77
CA GLN A 145 12.84 9.91 4.07
C GLN A 145 13.43 9.07 5.22
N GLY A 146 13.38 7.75 5.08
CA GLY A 146 13.67 6.78 6.11
C GLY A 146 15.14 6.70 6.53
N ARG A 147 15.39 6.25 7.76
CA ARG A 147 16.72 5.80 8.16
C ARG A 147 16.83 4.29 7.93
N ASN A 148 16.99 3.92 6.66
CA ASN A 148 17.09 2.53 6.25
C ASN A 148 18.43 1.90 6.70
N PRO A 149 18.47 0.58 6.92
CA PRO A 149 19.68 -0.12 7.34
C PRO A 149 20.82 -0.02 6.30
N PRO A 150 22.09 -0.28 6.72
CA PRO A 150 23.20 -0.41 5.79
C PRO A 150 22.92 -1.45 4.70
N GLY A 151 23.31 -1.15 3.46
CA GLY A 151 23.10 -2.04 2.31
C GLY A 151 21.70 -1.98 1.68
N PHE A 152 20.84 -1.05 2.12
CA PHE A 152 19.54 -0.82 1.47
C PHE A 152 19.71 -0.43 -0.01
N ASP A 153 19.05 -1.15 -0.92
CA ASP A 153 19.10 -0.89 -2.36
C ASP A 153 18.12 0.23 -2.77
N TYR A 154 18.60 1.47 -2.75
CA TYR A 154 17.84 2.60 -3.27
C TYR A 154 17.63 2.55 -4.80
N ALA A 155 18.51 1.87 -5.56
CA ALA A 155 18.41 1.85 -7.01
C ALA A 155 17.16 1.07 -7.48
N PHE A 156 16.69 0.10 -6.69
CA PHE A 156 15.40 -0.57 -6.90
C PHE A 156 14.24 0.42 -7.13
N ASN A 157 14.20 1.51 -6.36
CA ASN A 157 13.13 2.50 -6.46
C ASN A 157 12.99 3.04 -7.89
N LEU A 158 14.08 3.25 -8.62
CA LEU A 158 14.11 3.89 -9.95
C LEU A 158 13.36 3.11 -11.05
N GLY A 159 13.19 1.80 -10.86
CA GLY A 159 12.37 0.95 -11.75
C GLY A 159 11.01 0.58 -11.16
N TYR A 160 10.89 0.56 -9.83
CA TYR A 160 9.71 0.09 -9.13
C TYR A 160 8.47 0.93 -9.46
N GLY A 161 7.37 0.29 -9.88
CA GLY A 161 6.07 0.96 -10.03
C GLY A 161 5.89 1.87 -11.25
N ARG A 162 6.88 2.00 -12.15
CA ARG A 162 6.84 2.87 -13.35
C ARG A 162 5.54 2.75 -14.15
N ARG A 163 5.05 1.53 -14.36
CA ARG A 163 3.80 1.27 -15.11
C ARG A 163 2.59 2.05 -14.58
N TYR A 164 2.59 2.39 -13.30
CA TYR A 164 1.52 3.15 -12.65
C TYR A 164 1.90 4.62 -12.47
N THR A 165 3.15 4.90 -12.09
CA THR A 165 3.59 6.27 -11.81
C THR A 165 3.72 7.11 -13.08
N ASP A 166 3.94 6.49 -14.24
CA ASP A 166 4.08 7.19 -15.51
C ASP A 166 2.72 7.37 -16.22
N ALA A 167 1.64 6.83 -15.65
CA ALA A 167 0.33 6.73 -16.31
C ALA A 167 -0.46 8.05 -16.37
N ALA A 168 -0.11 9.05 -15.54
CA ALA A 168 -0.74 10.36 -15.55
C ALA A 168 0.25 11.48 -15.20
N PRO A 169 0.04 12.72 -15.71
CA PRO A 169 0.96 13.83 -15.48
C PRO A 169 1.26 14.12 -14.01
N LEU A 170 0.24 14.05 -13.13
CA LEU A 170 0.42 14.26 -11.69
C LEU A 170 1.38 13.22 -11.09
N PHE A 171 1.13 11.95 -11.36
CA PHE A 171 1.95 10.86 -10.81
C PHE A 171 3.37 10.92 -11.34
N SER A 172 3.56 11.25 -12.62
CA SER A 172 4.88 11.43 -13.24
C SER A 172 5.63 12.60 -12.59
N ALA A 173 4.94 13.71 -12.31
CA ALA A 173 5.57 14.85 -11.66
C ALA A 173 6.01 14.54 -10.21
N ILE A 174 5.17 13.84 -9.44
CA ILE A 174 5.56 13.36 -8.09
C ILE A 174 6.72 12.37 -8.22
N ARG A 175 6.66 11.49 -9.22
CA ARG A 175 7.68 10.48 -9.50
C ARG A 175 9.06 11.10 -9.76
N ASP A 176 9.13 12.14 -10.58
CA ASP A 176 10.38 12.83 -10.89
C ASP A 176 11.03 13.42 -9.63
N ILE A 177 10.22 13.95 -8.70
CA ILE A 177 10.69 14.49 -7.43
C ILE A 177 11.30 13.38 -6.57
N VAL A 178 10.58 12.27 -6.37
CA VAL A 178 11.05 11.18 -5.52
C VAL A 178 12.19 10.37 -6.16
N ASP A 179 12.31 10.36 -7.49
CA ASP A 179 13.48 9.81 -8.20
C ASP A 179 14.72 10.67 -7.96
N ALA A 180 14.59 12.00 -7.98
CA ALA A 180 15.68 12.91 -7.64
C ALA A 180 16.11 12.76 -6.17
N ASP A 181 15.17 12.55 -5.25
CA ASP A 181 15.48 12.19 -3.86
C ASP A 181 16.21 10.84 -3.76
N THR A 182 15.75 9.85 -4.52
CA THR A 182 16.37 8.52 -4.58
C THR A 182 17.81 8.61 -5.06
N GLN A 183 18.10 9.36 -6.13
CA GLN A 183 19.46 9.55 -6.63
C GLN A 183 20.38 10.18 -5.57
N ARG A 184 19.89 11.19 -4.83
CA ARG A 184 20.66 11.79 -3.73
C ARG A 184 21.00 10.79 -2.62
N ARG A 185 20.10 9.84 -2.34
CA ARG A 185 20.36 8.77 -1.36
C ARG A 185 21.41 7.77 -1.86
N ILE A 186 21.35 7.39 -3.12
CA ILE A 186 22.36 6.53 -3.77
C ILE A 186 23.75 7.18 -3.67
N ASP A 187 23.87 8.44 -4.07
CA ASP A 187 25.13 9.18 -4.06
C ASP A 187 25.70 9.31 -2.64
N ALA A 188 24.84 9.60 -1.65
CA ALA A 188 25.23 9.69 -0.25
C ALA A 188 25.68 8.34 0.33
N SER A 189 25.00 7.25 -0.01
CA SER A 189 25.37 5.90 0.43
C SER A 189 26.70 5.44 -0.20
N ALA A 190 26.98 5.80 -1.44
CA ALA A 190 28.26 5.49 -2.11
C ALA A 190 29.46 6.24 -1.50
N GLN A 191 29.26 7.41 -0.90
CA GLN A 191 30.32 8.17 -0.22
C GLN A 191 30.70 7.61 1.16
N HIS A 192 29.87 6.73 1.74
CA HIS A 192 30.05 6.15 3.07
C HIS A 192 30.32 4.63 3.05
N ALA A 193 30.44 4.04 1.87
CA ALA A 193 30.77 2.62 1.64
C ALA A 193 32.28 2.44 1.38
#